data_AF-A0A8B5Y6V4-F1
#
_entry.id   AF-A0A8B5Y6V4-F1
#
_cell.length_a   1.000
_cell.length_b   1.000
_cell.length_c   1.000
_cell.angle_alpha   90.00
_cell.angle_beta   90.00
_cell.angle_gamma   90.00
#
_symmetry.space_group_name_H-M   'P 1'
#
loop_
_entity.id
_entity.type
_entity.pdbx_description
1 polymer ?
#
loop_
_entity_poly.entity_id
_entity_poly.type
_entity_poly.pdbx_seq_one_letter_code
_entity_poly.pdbx_strand_id
1 'polypeptide(L)'
;MNLNHFLKSEREKAERLYKSLQFLVSELLEDAVKEGDFDGCIELAGSIVDHSRDLKKMQHPEKVVELHEIASEFAKRGLNVVPVKPPARGIH
;
A
#
# COMPACT_ATOMS: atom_id res chain seq x y z
N MET A 1 7.55 -1.60 9.04
CA MET A 1 6.34 -1.96 8.27
C MET A 1 6.32 -3.46 8.02
N ASN A 2 5.16 -4.13 8.08
CA ASN A 2 5.04 -5.56 7.75
C ASN A 2 4.77 -5.73 6.25
N LEU A 3 5.75 -6.26 5.51
CA LEU A 3 5.67 -6.47 4.05
C LEU A 3 4.71 -7.58 3.63
N ASN A 4 4.26 -8.44 4.54
CA ASN A 4 3.29 -9.50 4.24
C ASN A 4 1.90 -8.96 3.90
N HIS A 5 1.61 -7.71 4.28
CA HIS A 5 0.40 -7.01 3.86
C HIS A 5 0.44 -6.49 2.42
N PHE A 6 1.52 -6.73 1.68
CA PHE A 6 1.69 -6.24 0.32
C PHE A 6 1.91 -7.41 -0.62
N LEU A 7 1.35 -7.29 -1.84
CA LEU A 7 1.56 -8.25 -2.91
C LEU A 7 3.05 -8.38 -3.22
N LYS A 8 3.54 -9.59 -3.51
CA LYS A 8 4.95 -9.83 -3.86
C LYS A 8 5.48 -8.89 -4.95
N SER A 9 4.66 -8.62 -5.97
CA SER A 9 4.97 -7.70 -7.08
C SER A 9 5.09 -6.23 -6.66
N GLU A 10 4.54 -5.86 -5.51
CA GLU A 10 4.44 -4.48 -5.03
C GLU A 10 5.36 -4.19 -3.84
N ARG A 11 5.92 -5.22 -3.20
CA ARG A 11 6.77 -5.08 -1.99
C ARG A 11 7.93 -4.13 -2.19
N GLU A 12 8.66 -4.24 -3.30
CA GLU A 12 9.82 -3.37 -3.57
C GLU A 12 9.40 -1.90 -3.75
N LYS A 13 8.26 -1.67 -4.41
CA LYS A 13 7.68 -0.33 -4.55
C LYS A 13 7.23 0.22 -3.20
N ALA A 14 6.53 -0.59 -2.40
CA ALA A 14 6.08 -0.21 -1.06
C ALA A 14 7.26 0.10 -0.14
N GLU A 15 8.33 -0.69 -0.20
CA GLU A 15 9.54 -0.45 0.58
C GLU A 15 10.23 0.86 0.18
N ARG A 16 10.39 1.11 -1.13
CA ARG A 16 10.95 2.37 -1.63
C ARG A 16 10.12 3.58 -1.20
N LEU A 17 8.79 3.48 -1.33
CA LEU A 17 7.88 4.56 -0.95
C LEU A 17 7.90 4.81 0.57
N TYR A 18 7.98 3.74 1.37
CA TYR A 18 8.12 3.84 2.82
C TYR A 18 9.44 4.49 3.24
N LYS A 19 10.56 4.14 2.62
CA LYS A 19 11.86 4.81 2.86
C LYS A 19 11.80 6.29 2.49
N SER A 20 11.18 6.62 1.36
CA SER A 20 10.97 8.01 0.95
C SER A 20 10.12 8.76 1.98
N LEU A 21 9.03 8.17 2.45
CA LEU A 21 8.19 8.75 3.50
C LEU A 21 8.97 9.01 4.79
N GLN A 22 9.82 8.07 5.21
CA GLN A 22 10.68 8.27 6.39
C GLN A 22 11.65 9.44 6.20
N PHE A 23 12.27 9.55 5.03
CA PHE A 23 13.17 10.66 4.71
C PHE A 23 12.46 12.02 4.73
N LEU A 24 11.26 12.12 4.12
CA LEU A 24 10.47 13.34 4.12
C LEU A 24 10.13 13.81 5.55
N VAL A 25 9.80 12.87 6.44
CA VAL A 25 9.41 13.19 7.82
C VAL A 25 10.62 13.51 8.69
N SER A 26 11.65 12.68 8.66
CA SER A 26 12.76 12.73 9.63
C SER A 26 13.86 13.70 9.23
N GLU A 27 14.08 13.93 7.94
CA GLU A 27 15.15 14.82 7.49
C GLU A 27 14.57 16.15 7.01
N LEU A 28 13.63 16.13 6.06
CA LEU A 28 13.20 17.37 5.41
C LEU A 28 12.21 18.20 6.23
N LEU A 29 11.15 17.57 6.76
CA LEU A 29 10.11 18.31 7.49
C LEU A 29 10.65 18.84 8.82
N GLU A 30 11.50 18.06 9.50
CA GLU A 30 12.12 18.49 10.74
C GLU A 30 13.00 19.73 10.53
N ASP A 31 13.78 19.76 9.45
CA ASP A 31 14.65 20.90 9.14
C ASP A 31 13.85 22.13 8.71
N ALA A 32 12.82 21.97 7.86
CA ALA A 32 11.92 23.07 7.49
C ALA A 32 11.25 23.73 8.72
N VAL A 33 10.86 22.92 9.71
CA VAL A 33 10.30 23.44 10.98
C VAL A 33 11.33 24.24 11.77
N LYS A 34 12.58 23.76 11.86
CA LYS A 34 13.66 24.47 12.58
C LYS A 34 14.01 25.80 11.94
N GLU A 35 13.98 25.86 10.61
CA GLU A 35 14.30 27.05 9.83
C GLU A 35 13.13 28.05 9.73
N GLY A 36 11.93 27.64 10.18
CA GLY A 36 10.72 28.45 10.06
C GLY A 36 10.21 28.58 8.62
N ASP A 37 10.60 27.65 7.75
CA ASP A 37 10.10 27.57 6.37
C ASP A 37 8.71 26.92 6.35
N PHE A 38 7.69 27.75 6.61
CA PHE A 38 6.30 27.29 6.67
C PHE A 38 5.74 26.88 5.31
N ASP A 39 6.19 27.50 4.21
CA ASP A 39 5.78 27.11 2.87
C ASP A 39 6.33 25.72 2.52
N GLY A 40 7.63 25.48 2.79
CA GLY A 40 8.24 24.15 2.68
C GLY A 40 7.56 23.10 3.56
N CYS A 41 7.16 23.47 4.79
CA CYS A 41 6.38 22.57 5.65
C CYS A 41 5.06 22.14 5.02
N ILE A 42 4.33 23.06 4.38
CA ILE A 42 3.05 22.77 3.71
C ILE A 42 3.26 21.81 2.53
N GLU A 43 4.27 22.07 1.70
CA GLU A 43 4.58 21.21 0.55
C GLU A 43 5.00 19.79 0.98
N LEU A 44 5.86 19.70 1.98
CA LEU A 44 6.31 18.42 2.54
C LEU A 44 5.15 17.65 3.18
N ALA A 45 4.26 18.32 3.92
CA ALA A 45 3.07 17.71 4.48
C ALA A 45 2.16 17.13 3.38
N GLY A 46 1.98 17.85 2.27
CA GLY A 46 1.26 17.35 1.11
C GLY A 46 1.86 16.05 0.55
N SER A 47 3.18 16.04 0.36
CA SER A 47 3.91 14.87 -0.14
C SER A 47 3.80 13.66 0.81
N ILE A 48 3.92 13.89 2.13
CA ILE A 48 3.75 12.89 3.19
C ILE A 48 2.35 12.27 3.14
N VAL A 49 1.31 13.10 2.97
CA VAL A 49 -0.08 12.65 2.85
C VAL A 49 -0.26 11.75 1.64
N ASP A 50 0.29 12.14 0.49
CA ASP A 50 0.16 11.35 -0.73
C ASP A 50 0.89 10.00 -0.63
N HIS A 51 2.12 9.99 -0.10
CA HIS A 51 2.87 8.75 0.13
C HIS A 51 2.14 7.81 1.10
N SER A 52 1.59 8.36 2.18
CA SER A 52 0.82 7.61 3.17
C SER A 52 -0.46 7.03 2.57
N ARG A 53 -1.14 7.80 1.71
CA ARG A 53 -2.35 7.35 1.01
C ARG A 53 -2.04 6.22 0.04
N ASP A 54 -0.94 6.30 -0.68
CA ASP A 54 -0.53 5.27 -1.64
C ASP A 54 -0.10 3.98 -0.94
N LEU A 55 0.68 4.06 0.14
CA LEU A 55 0.98 2.90 0.98
C LEU A 55 -0.29 2.24 1.52
N LYS A 56 -1.27 3.03 1.98
CA LYS A 56 -2.55 2.52 2.49
C LYS A 56 -3.36 1.81 1.40
N LYS A 57 -3.33 2.29 0.15
CA LYS A 57 -4.01 1.63 -0.98
C LYS A 57 -3.38 0.28 -1.33
N MET A 58 -2.05 0.19 -1.25
CA MET A 58 -1.29 -1.04 -1.52
C MET A 58 -1.37 -2.06 -0.39
N GLN A 59 -1.76 -1.63 0.81
CA GLN A 59 -1.87 -2.49 1.98
C GLN A 59 -3.16 -3.31 1.93
N HIS A 60 -3.01 -4.63 2.06
CA HIS A 60 -4.10 -5.60 2.11
C HIS A 60 -3.95 -6.54 3.31
N PRO A 61 -5.06 -7.10 3.84
CA PRO A 61 -4.97 -8.18 4.82
C PRO A 61 -4.17 -9.36 4.27
N GLU A 62 -3.36 -10.03 5.11
CA GLU A 62 -2.48 -11.11 4.65
C GLU A 62 -3.24 -12.23 3.92
N LYS A 63 -4.46 -12.55 4.37
CA LYS A 63 -5.34 -13.53 3.70
C LYS A 63 -5.70 -13.14 2.26
N VAL A 64 -5.84 -11.83 1.98
CA VAL A 64 -6.13 -11.33 0.63
C VAL A 64 -4.88 -11.44 -0.24
N VAL A 65 -3.71 -11.15 0.32
CA VAL A 65 -2.42 -11.33 -0.37
C VAL A 65 -2.21 -12.80 -0.72
N GLU A 66 -2.41 -13.71 0.23
CA GLU A 66 -2.31 -15.16 0.02
C GLU A 66 -3.27 -15.66 -1.06
N LEU A 67 -4.54 -15.23 -1.01
CA LEU A 67 -5.54 -15.59 -2.01
C LEU A 67 -5.13 -15.09 -3.42
N HIS A 68 -4.61 -13.87 -3.51
CA HIS A 68 -4.09 -13.32 -4.78
C HIS A 68 -2.92 -14.15 -5.31
N GLU A 69 -1.99 -14.58 -4.46
CA GLU A 69 -0.88 -15.45 -4.86
C GLU A 69 -1.37 -16.80 -5.37
N ILE A 70 -2.32 -17.43 -4.68
CA ILE A 70 -2.92 -18.70 -5.10
C ILE A 70 -3.61 -18.54 -6.47
N ALA A 71 -4.43 -17.49 -6.64
CA ALA A 71 -5.10 -17.20 -7.91
C ALA A 71 -4.10 -16.95 -9.05
N SER A 72 -3.00 -16.25 -8.77
CA SER A 72 -1.93 -16.00 -9.73
C SER A 72 -1.22 -17.29 -10.17
N GLU A 73 -0.98 -18.22 -9.25
CA GLU A 73 -0.38 -19.52 -9.58
C GLU A 73 -1.33 -20.40 -10.41
N PHE A 74 -2.63 -20.38 -10.13
CA PHE A 74 -3.63 -21.03 -10.99
C PHE A 74 -3.63 -20.43 -12.41
N ALA A 75 -3.63 -19.10 -12.52
CA ALA A 75 -3.60 -18.42 -13.82
C ALA A 75 -2.34 -18.77 -14.64
N LYS A 76 -1.16 -18.85 -14.01
CA LYS A 76 0.09 -19.30 -14.68
C LYS A 76 -0.01 -20.72 -15.25
N ARG A 77 -0.86 -21.57 -14.67
CA ARG A 77 -1.13 -22.93 -15.13
C ARG A 77 -2.30 -23.01 -16.13
N GLY A 78 -2.82 -21.87 -16.58
CA GLY A 78 -3.96 -21.79 -17.50
C GLY A 78 -5.33 -22.03 -16.85
N LEU A 79 -5.40 -22.04 -15.50
CA LEU A 79 -6.64 -22.23 -14.76
C LEU A 79 -7.20 -20.86 -14.35
N ASN A 80 -8.29 -20.46 -14.98
CA ASN A 80 -8.99 -19.21 -14.65
C ASN A 80 -9.90 -19.43 -13.44
N VAL A 81 -9.60 -18.75 -12.34
CA VAL A 81 -10.43 -18.75 -11.13
C VAL A 81 -11.32 -17.51 -11.10
N VAL A 82 -12.58 -17.69 -10.71
CA VAL A 82 -13.53 -16.58 -10.54
C VAL A 82 -14.13 -16.62 -9.15
N PRO A 83 -14.45 -15.47 -8.54
CA PRO A 83 -15.18 -15.44 -7.28
C PRO A 83 -16.55 -16.10 -7.44
N VAL A 84 -16.86 -17.07 -6.60
CA VAL A 84 -18.20 -17.66 -6.54
C VAL A 84 -19.08 -16.74 -5.70
N LYS A 85 -20.18 -16.23 -6.27
CA LYS A 85 -21.19 -15.52 -5.48
C LYS A 85 -21.91 -16.56 -4.60
N PRO A 86 -22.08 -16.31 -3.29
CA PRO A 86 -22.93 -17.17 -2.48
C PRO A 86 -24.33 -17.21 -3.08
N PRO A 87 -25.03 -18.36 -3.01
CA PRO A 87 -26.40 -18.46 -3.50
C PRO A 87 -27.23 -17.38 -2.80
N ALA A 88 -28.04 -16.64 -3.59
CA ALA A 88 -29.02 -15.73 -3.02
C ALA A 88 -29.88 -16.57 -2.06
N ARG A 89 -29.82 -16.25 -0.76
CA ARG A 89 -30.69 -16.92 0.21
C ARG A 89 -32.12 -16.61 -0.26
N GLY A 90 -32.77 -17.60 -0.85
CA GLY A 90 -34.19 -17.53 -1.15
C GLY A 90 -34.89 -17.27 0.16
N ILE A 91 -35.47 -16.08 0.29
CA ILE A 91 -36.38 -15.76 1.38
C ILE A 91 -37.66 -16.53 1.00
N HIS A 92 -37.88 -17.67 1.65
CA HIS A 92 -39.14 -18.41 1.61
C HIS A 92 -40.04 -17.91 2.74
#